data_AF-A0A7Z8Y913-F1
#
_entry.id   AF-A0A7Z8Y913-F1
#
_cell.length_a   1.000
_cell.length_b   1.000
_cell.length_c   1.000
_cell.angle_alpha   90.00
_cell.angle_beta   90.00
_cell.angle_gamma   90.00
#
_symmetry.space_group_name_H-M   'P 1'
#
loop_
_entity.id
_entity.type
_entity.pdbx_description
1 polymer ?
#
loop_
_entity_poly.entity_id
_entity_poly.type
_entity_poly.pdbx_seq_one_letter_code
_entity_poly.pdbx_strand_id
1 'polypeptide(L)'
;MVHLIRASNRWVSYKDRKAVAGALRRIYTAASEEEAWQALQDFAGSKLGKQYPQSAQVWLDAWDRFIPFLQFPPAARKVIYTTNSIESMNSELRKATRNRIQFTNDVAAVKALWLMIGHIEDRRARKREKQAAKLGKGKPRVTTGYIEGERASGWGQAINQMMVAYPARFEKYQ
;
A
#
# COMPACT_ATOMS: atom_id res chain seq x y z
N MET A 1 4.01 6.88 -1.99
CA MET A 1 2.88 6.96 -1.05
C MET A 1 3.12 6.24 0.28
N VAL A 2 3.18 4.90 0.36
CA VAL A 2 3.29 4.20 1.65
C VAL A 2 4.59 4.47 2.41
N HIS A 3 5.70 4.64 1.69
CA HIS A 3 6.95 5.09 2.29
C HIS A 3 6.85 6.49 2.90
N LEU A 4 6.06 7.39 2.30
CA LEU A 4 5.82 8.74 2.83
C LEU A 4 5.07 8.68 4.16
N ILE A 5 4.00 7.88 4.23
CA ILE A 5 3.23 7.65 5.48
C ILE A 5 4.12 7.04 6.57
N ARG A 6 4.99 6.09 6.22
CA ARG A 6 5.91 5.46 7.18
C ARG A 6 6.95 6.45 7.69
N ALA A 7 7.53 7.25 6.80
CA ALA A 7 8.50 8.27 7.15
C ALA A 7 7.88 9.32 8.08
N SER A 8 6.66 9.78 7.80
CA SER A 8 5.96 10.74 8.67
C SER A 8 5.63 10.15 10.04
N ASN A 9 5.34 8.85 10.14
CA ASN A 9 5.05 8.20 11.43
C ASN A 9 6.30 7.74 12.21
N ARG A 10 7.51 7.90 11.65
CA ARG A 10 8.76 7.42 12.28
C ARG A 10 9.00 8.03 13.66
N TRP A 11 8.67 9.30 13.81
CA TRP A 11 8.91 10.11 15.02
C TRP A 11 7.70 10.18 15.96
N VAL A 12 6.58 9.59 15.55
CA VAL A 12 5.31 9.66 16.28
C VAL A 12 5.27 8.57 17.35
N SER A 13 4.95 8.97 18.58
CA SER A 13 4.79 8.05 19.71
C SER A 13 3.68 7.03 19.44
N TYR A 14 3.79 5.84 20.01
CA TYR A 14 2.79 4.78 19.78
C TYR A 14 1.36 5.22 20.15
N LYS A 15 1.22 6.03 21.22
CA LYS A 15 -0.08 6.54 21.70
C LYS A 15 -0.77 7.43 20.65
N ASP A 16 0.00 8.26 19.95
CA ASP A 16 -0.56 9.26 19.04
C ASP A 16 -0.60 8.81 17.56
N ARG A 17 0.07 7.69 17.21
CA ARG A 17 0.13 7.17 15.83
C ARG A 17 -1.23 7.04 15.16
N LYS A 18 -2.26 6.57 15.88
CA LYS A 18 -3.60 6.41 15.32
C LYS A 18 -4.22 7.77 14.96
N ALA A 19 -4.05 8.77 15.81
CA ALA A 19 -4.58 10.11 15.60
C ALA A 19 -3.83 10.81 14.45
N VAL A 20 -2.50 10.74 14.43
CA VAL A 20 -1.67 11.29 13.36
C VAL A 20 -1.99 10.62 12.02
N ALA A 21 -2.08 9.28 11.97
CA ALA A 21 -2.46 8.57 10.76
C ALA A 21 -3.86 8.98 10.25
N GLY A 22 -4.81 9.22 11.15
CA GLY A 22 -6.13 9.72 10.81
C GLY A 22 -6.10 11.13 10.20
N ALA A 23 -5.27 12.02 10.73
CA ALA A 23 -5.09 13.36 10.19
C ALA A 23 -4.39 13.34 8.82
N LEU A 24 -3.25 12.62 8.72
CA LEU A 24 -2.49 12.48 7.48
C LEU A 24 -3.31 11.81 6.36
N ARG A 25 -4.29 10.96 6.72
CA ARG A 25 -5.20 10.36 5.74
C ARG A 25 -5.92 11.39 4.89
N ARG A 26 -6.34 12.50 5.50
CA ARG A 26 -7.09 13.56 4.82
C ARG A 26 -6.30 14.14 3.65
N ILE A 27 -4.97 14.25 3.80
CA ILE A 27 -4.06 14.79 2.79
C ILE A 27 -4.10 13.94 1.52
N TYR A 28 -3.90 12.62 1.62
CA TYR A 28 -3.82 11.77 0.43
C TYR A 28 -5.15 11.24 -0.10
N THR A 29 -6.24 11.45 0.64
CA THR A 29 -7.59 11.14 0.16
C THR A 29 -8.36 12.36 -0.36
N ALA A 30 -7.76 13.55 -0.33
CA ALA A 30 -8.37 14.79 -0.83
C ALA A 30 -8.78 14.71 -2.30
N ALA A 31 -9.80 15.45 -2.72
CA ALA A 31 -10.29 15.41 -4.10
C ALA A 31 -9.39 16.21 -5.06
N SER A 32 -8.79 17.29 -4.58
CA SER A 32 -7.89 18.17 -5.35
C SER A 32 -6.55 18.43 -4.65
N GLU A 33 -5.62 19.06 -5.37
CA GLU A 33 -4.34 19.52 -4.81
C GLU A 33 -4.53 20.59 -3.74
N GLU A 34 -5.45 21.54 -3.97
CA GLU A 34 -5.76 22.62 -3.04
C GLU A 34 -6.34 22.07 -1.74
N GLU A 35 -7.27 21.11 -1.82
CA GLU A 35 -7.81 20.44 -0.64
C GLU A 35 -6.72 19.65 0.12
N ALA A 36 -5.82 18.98 -0.60
CA ALA A 36 -4.72 18.25 0.02
C ALA A 36 -3.76 19.20 0.74
N TRP A 37 -3.48 20.36 0.13
CA TRP A 37 -2.62 21.38 0.70
C TRP A 37 -3.24 21.99 1.95
N GLN A 38 -4.54 22.32 1.90
CA GLN A 38 -5.27 22.80 3.06
C GLN A 38 -5.25 21.77 4.19
N ALA A 39 -5.48 20.48 3.89
CA ALA A 39 -5.40 19.42 4.89
C ALA A 39 -4.00 19.28 5.51
N LEU A 40 -2.94 19.52 4.74
CA LEU A 40 -1.56 19.54 5.24
C LEU A 40 -1.33 20.75 6.17
N GLN A 41 -1.81 21.93 5.80
CA GLN A 41 -1.74 23.13 6.65
C GLN A 41 -2.52 22.96 7.95
N ASP A 42 -3.74 22.43 7.86
CA ASP A 42 -4.59 22.14 9.03
C ASP A 42 -3.89 21.16 9.97
N PHE A 43 -3.27 20.11 9.42
CA PHE A 43 -2.48 19.18 10.22
C PHE A 43 -1.31 19.89 10.88
N ALA A 44 -0.51 20.66 10.14
CA ALA A 44 0.66 21.38 10.64
C ALA A 44 0.29 22.38 11.76
N GLY A 45 -0.83 23.10 11.61
CA GLY A 45 -1.35 24.05 12.59
C GLY A 45 -2.01 23.42 13.81
N SER A 46 -2.42 22.14 13.71
CA SER A 46 -3.06 21.41 14.81
C SER A 46 -2.11 21.16 15.99
N LYS A 47 -2.67 20.81 17.16
CA LYS A 47 -1.88 20.38 18.33
C LYS A 47 -0.94 19.22 17.99
N LEU A 48 -1.39 18.27 17.17
CA LEU A 48 -0.58 17.12 16.75
C LEU A 48 0.54 17.53 15.78
N GLY A 49 0.28 18.42 14.83
CA GLY A 49 1.30 18.94 13.92
C GLY A 49 2.38 19.73 14.65
N LYS A 50 1.98 20.55 15.63
CA LYS A 50 2.90 21.29 16.50
C LYS A 50 3.72 20.36 17.41
N GLN A 51 3.13 19.27 17.88
CA GLN A 51 3.83 18.25 18.68
C GLN A 51 4.78 17.40 17.83
N TYR A 52 4.44 17.15 16.56
CA TYR A 52 5.20 16.32 15.64
C TYR A 52 5.53 17.07 14.33
N PRO A 53 6.31 18.16 14.39
CA PRO A 53 6.55 19.01 13.23
C PRO A 53 7.28 18.28 12.10
N GLN A 54 8.15 17.32 12.43
CA GLN A 54 8.83 16.47 11.44
C GLN A 54 7.83 15.64 10.61
N SER A 55 6.65 15.31 11.18
CA SER A 55 5.62 14.60 10.43
C SER A 55 5.06 15.47 9.31
N ALA A 56 4.88 16.77 9.54
CA ALA A 56 4.43 17.71 8.51
C ALA A 56 5.57 18.03 7.53
N GLN A 57 6.80 18.20 8.03
CA GLN A 57 7.97 18.51 7.20
C GLN A 57 8.21 17.45 6.12
N VAL A 58 8.11 16.17 6.47
CA VAL A 58 8.25 15.06 5.51
C VAL A 58 7.29 15.18 4.32
N TRP A 59 6.10 15.74 4.54
CA TRP A 59 5.12 15.98 3.48
C TRP A 59 5.43 17.22 2.66
N LEU A 60 5.85 18.30 3.32
CA LEU A 60 6.29 19.53 2.65
C LEU A 60 7.47 19.25 1.71
N ASP A 61 8.50 18.53 2.19
CA ASP A 61 9.69 18.17 1.40
C ASP A 61 9.38 17.22 0.24
N ALA A 62 8.25 16.50 0.33
CA ALA A 62 7.82 15.54 -0.68
C ALA A 62 6.68 16.08 -1.55
N TRP A 63 6.25 17.33 -1.38
CA TRP A 63 5.01 17.86 -1.96
C TRP A 63 4.97 17.72 -3.48
N ASP A 64 6.00 18.19 -4.18
CA ASP A 64 6.10 18.11 -5.64
C ASP A 64 6.10 16.66 -6.16
N ARG A 65 6.65 15.73 -5.38
CA ARG A 65 6.65 14.30 -5.70
C ARG A 65 5.32 13.62 -5.33
N PHE A 66 4.52 14.25 -4.48
CA PHE A 66 3.22 13.78 -4.05
C PHE A 66 2.10 14.26 -4.96
N ILE A 67 2.14 15.48 -5.50
CA ILE A 67 1.08 16.03 -6.38
C ILE A 67 0.65 15.06 -7.49
N PRO A 68 1.55 14.40 -8.26
CA PRO A 68 1.14 13.46 -9.31
C PRO A 68 0.29 12.29 -8.80
N PHE A 69 0.41 11.93 -7.52
CA PHE A 69 -0.42 10.91 -6.90
C PHE A 69 -1.91 11.31 -6.87
N LEU A 70 -2.23 12.59 -6.73
CA LEU A 70 -3.62 13.08 -6.67
C LEU A 70 -4.33 12.98 -8.02
N GLN A 71 -3.58 12.94 -9.12
CA GLN A 71 -4.13 12.74 -10.47
C GLN A 71 -4.74 11.35 -10.68
N PHE A 72 -4.42 10.38 -9.81
CA PHE A 72 -5.06 9.07 -9.87
C PHE A 72 -6.52 9.14 -9.34
N PRO A 73 -7.47 8.47 -10.00
CA PRO A 73 -8.83 8.33 -9.49
C PRO A 73 -8.87 7.70 -8.10
N PRO A 74 -9.92 7.97 -7.28
CA PRO A 74 -9.98 7.51 -5.89
C PRO A 74 -9.79 5.99 -5.71
N ALA A 75 -10.32 5.15 -6.60
CA ALA A 75 -10.16 3.70 -6.50
C ALA A 75 -8.70 3.27 -6.77
N ALA A 76 -8.04 3.91 -7.74
CA ALA A 76 -6.62 3.69 -8.02
C ALA A 76 -5.74 4.17 -6.86
N ARG A 77 -6.00 5.37 -6.32
CA ARG A 77 -5.31 5.88 -5.13
C ARG A 77 -5.43 4.93 -3.96
N LYS A 78 -6.64 4.41 -3.70
CA LYS A 78 -6.90 3.43 -2.63
C LYS A 78 -5.97 2.24 -2.77
N VAL A 79 -5.96 1.60 -3.93
CA VAL A 79 -5.09 0.46 -4.21
C VAL A 79 -3.60 0.81 -3.99
N ILE A 80 -3.16 1.97 -4.46
CA ILE A 80 -1.76 2.42 -4.38
C ILE A 80 -1.35 2.77 -2.93
N TYR A 81 -2.21 3.34 -2.09
CA TYR A 81 -1.86 3.67 -0.69
C TYR A 81 -2.14 2.52 0.28
N THR A 82 -3.03 1.58 -0.05
CA THR A 82 -3.32 0.40 0.78
C THR A 82 -2.34 -0.74 0.50
N THR A 83 -1.05 -0.49 0.30
CA THR A 83 -0.06 -1.51 -0.14
C THR A 83 0.15 -2.69 0.81
N ASN A 84 -0.80 -3.05 1.68
CA ASN A 84 -0.90 -4.29 2.44
C ASN A 84 -0.37 -5.49 1.66
N SER A 85 -0.63 -5.58 0.36
CA SER A 85 -0.16 -6.73 -0.41
C SER A 85 1.36 -6.70 -0.68
N ILE A 86 1.99 -5.52 -0.89
CA ILE A 86 3.46 -5.37 -0.98
C ILE A 86 4.10 -5.50 0.41
N GLU A 87 3.46 -4.92 1.44
CA GLU A 87 3.94 -5.00 2.82
C GLU A 87 3.90 -6.43 3.37
N SER A 88 2.82 -7.17 3.06
CA SER A 88 2.66 -8.58 3.41
C SER A 88 3.73 -9.42 2.73
N MET A 89 4.01 -9.19 1.44
CA MET A 89 5.09 -9.86 0.73
C MET A 89 6.45 -9.57 1.37
N ASN A 90 6.77 -8.29 1.61
CA ASN A 90 8.02 -7.88 2.23
C ASN A 90 8.18 -8.44 3.65
N SER A 91 7.09 -8.52 4.42
CA SER A 91 7.09 -9.11 5.77
C SER A 91 7.41 -10.60 5.73
N GLU A 92 6.79 -11.35 4.82
CA GLU A 92 7.04 -12.78 4.67
C GLU A 92 8.46 -13.06 4.14
N LEU A 93 8.94 -12.27 3.17
CA LEU A 93 10.33 -12.37 2.69
C LEU A 93 11.32 -12.10 3.83
N ARG A 94 11.14 -11.04 4.62
CA ARG A 94 12.00 -10.76 5.80
C ARG A 94 11.97 -11.86 6.84
N LYS A 95 10.83 -12.51 7.07
CA LYS A 95 10.73 -13.65 7.99
C LYS A 95 11.50 -14.86 7.44
N ALA A 96 11.35 -15.15 6.15
CA ALA A 96 12.01 -16.28 5.50
C ALA A 96 13.53 -16.11 5.40
N THR A 97 14.01 -14.89 5.19
CA THR A 97 15.45 -14.58 5.09
C THR A 97 16.11 -14.27 6.43
N ARG A 98 15.36 -14.10 7.52
CA ARG A 98 15.91 -13.75 8.86
C ARG A 98 17.05 -14.68 9.30
N ASN A 99 16.93 -15.96 9.00
CA ASN A 99 17.91 -16.99 9.41
C ASN A 99 19.00 -17.23 8.35
N ARG A 100 18.99 -16.52 7.22
CA ARG A 100 19.97 -16.63 6.13
C ARG A 100 20.55 -15.25 5.81
N ILE A 101 21.51 -14.83 6.64
CA ILE A 101 22.13 -13.49 6.58
C ILE A 101 23.20 -13.40 5.48
N GLN A 102 23.87 -14.52 5.17
CA GLN A 102 24.92 -14.58 4.15
C GLN A 102 24.56 -15.59 3.05
N PHE A 103 24.85 -15.23 1.81
CA PHE A 103 24.75 -16.08 0.64
C PHE A 103 26.14 -16.29 0.04
N THR A 104 26.38 -17.45 -0.54
CA THR A 104 27.70 -17.81 -1.12
C THR A 104 27.98 -17.06 -2.42
N ASN A 105 26.94 -16.68 -3.17
CA ASN A 105 27.01 -15.83 -4.36
C ASN A 105 25.61 -15.28 -4.71
N ASP A 106 25.54 -14.37 -5.69
CA ASP A 106 24.30 -13.71 -6.13
C ASP A 106 23.28 -14.70 -6.69
N VAL A 107 23.73 -15.73 -7.42
CA VAL A 107 22.85 -16.77 -8.00
C VAL A 107 22.13 -17.55 -6.88
N ALA A 108 22.85 -17.89 -5.81
CA ALA A 108 22.27 -18.54 -4.64
C ALA A 108 21.25 -17.63 -3.94
N ALA A 109 21.51 -16.32 -3.86
CA ALA A 109 20.57 -15.35 -3.29
C ALA A 109 19.28 -15.25 -4.13
N VAL A 110 19.40 -15.09 -5.45
CA VAL A 110 18.25 -15.03 -6.37
C VAL A 110 17.44 -16.32 -6.34
N LYS A 111 18.10 -17.48 -6.38
CA LYS A 111 17.42 -18.78 -6.31
C LYS A 111 16.70 -18.97 -4.97
N ALA A 112 17.31 -18.56 -3.86
CA ALA A 112 16.68 -18.60 -2.55
C ALA A 112 15.43 -17.71 -2.49
N LEU A 113 15.51 -16.48 -2.99
CA LEU A 113 14.36 -15.57 -3.06
C LEU A 113 13.23 -16.16 -3.92
N TRP A 114 13.55 -16.72 -5.09
CA TRP A 114 12.55 -17.35 -5.96
C TRP A 114 11.84 -18.52 -5.27
N LEU A 115 12.59 -19.44 -4.65
CA LEU A 115 12.03 -20.56 -3.90
C LEU A 115 11.15 -20.09 -2.72
N MET A 116 11.55 -19.01 -2.04
CA MET A 116 10.75 -18.42 -0.96
C MET A 116 9.44 -17.85 -1.48
N ILE A 117 9.45 -17.16 -2.63
CA ILE A 117 8.24 -16.63 -3.26
C ILE A 117 7.29 -17.79 -3.61
N GLY A 118 7.79 -18.83 -4.30
CA GLY A 118 6.99 -20.02 -4.60
C GLY A 118 6.38 -20.66 -3.35
N HIS A 119 7.18 -20.86 -2.31
CA HIS A 119 6.70 -21.41 -1.04
C HIS A 119 5.63 -20.54 -0.36
N ILE A 120 5.78 -19.21 -0.39
CA ILE A 120 4.80 -18.27 0.16
C ILE A 120 3.46 -18.42 -0.58
N GLU A 121 3.50 -18.48 -1.90
CA GLU A 121 2.32 -18.60 -2.75
C GLU A 121 1.63 -19.97 -2.58
N ASP A 122 2.38 -21.08 -2.56
CA ASP A 122 1.83 -22.42 -2.29
C ASP A 122 1.13 -22.50 -0.93
N ARG A 123 1.73 -21.89 0.09
CA ARG A 123 1.13 -21.84 1.44
C ARG A 123 -0.13 -20.96 1.44
N ARG A 124 -0.15 -19.86 0.68
CA ARG A 124 -1.34 -19.00 0.52
C ARG A 124 -2.45 -19.75 -0.23
N ALA A 125 -2.13 -20.51 -1.29
CA ALA A 125 -3.06 -21.36 -2.02
C ALA A 125 -3.73 -22.38 -1.09
N ARG A 126 -2.95 -23.15 -0.33
CA ARG A 126 -3.47 -24.11 0.66
C ARG A 126 -4.36 -23.46 1.73
N LYS A 127 -4.01 -22.26 2.21
CA LYS A 127 -4.86 -21.52 3.16
C LYS A 127 -6.20 -21.12 2.54
N ARG A 128 -6.20 -20.71 1.27
CA ARG A 128 -7.42 -20.35 0.52
C ARG A 128 -8.33 -21.57 0.31
N GLU A 129 -7.78 -22.72 -0.05
CA GLU A 129 -8.53 -23.98 -0.19
C GLU A 129 -9.22 -24.34 1.13
N LYS A 130 -8.48 -24.29 2.26
CA LYS A 130 -9.04 -24.52 3.59
C LYS A 130 -10.13 -23.51 3.96
N GLN A 131 -9.96 -22.23 3.62
CA GLN A 131 -10.99 -21.21 3.85
C GLN A 131 -12.23 -21.45 2.98
N ALA A 132 -12.03 -21.81 1.71
CA ALA A 132 -13.12 -22.11 0.78
C ALA A 132 -13.92 -23.34 1.22
N ALA A 133 -13.25 -24.38 1.69
CA ALA A 133 -13.89 -25.55 2.29
C ALA A 133 -14.72 -25.18 3.54
N LYS A 134 -14.32 -24.15 4.30
CA LYS A 134 -15.04 -23.67 5.49
C LYS A 134 -16.22 -22.73 5.19
N LEU A 135 -16.15 -21.93 4.13
CA LEU A 135 -17.12 -20.86 3.85
C LEU A 135 -18.44 -21.35 3.22
N GLY A 136 -18.52 -22.61 2.77
CA GLY A 136 -19.69 -23.16 2.06
C GLY A 136 -19.87 -22.56 0.67
N LYS A 137 -20.59 -23.26 -0.22
CA LYS A 137 -20.84 -22.77 -1.59
C LYS A 137 -21.64 -21.45 -1.56
N GLY A 138 -21.17 -20.44 -2.29
CA GLY A 138 -21.92 -19.19 -2.55
C GLY A 138 -21.58 -17.98 -1.66
N LYS A 139 -20.72 -18.09 -0.64
CA LYS A 139 -20.31 -16.91 0.16
C LYS A 139 -19.12 -16.17 -0.46
N PRO A 140 -19.12 -14.82 -0.46
CA PRO A 140 -18.02 -14.04 -1.04
C PRO A 140 -16.70 -14.31 -0.30
N ARG A 141 -15.68 -14.73 -1.05
CA ARG A 141 -14.30 -14.87 -0.55
C ARG A 141 -13.76 -13.48 -0.20
N VAL A 142 -13.53 -13.21 1.08
CA VAL A 142 -12.79 -12.01 1.52
C VAL A 142 -11.30 -12.32 1.44
N THR A 143 -10.62 -11.83 0.40
CA THR A 143 -9.15 -11.96 0.26
C THR A 143 -8.46 -10.64 0.58
N THR A 144 -7.56 -10.66 1.57
CA THR A 144 -6.72 -9.51 1.97
C THR A 144 -5.27 -9.61 1.45
N GLY A 145 -5.05 -10.17 0.25
CA GLY A 145 -3.71 -10.35 -0.36
C GLY A 145 -3.72 -10.41 -1.88
N TYR A 146 -2.54 -10.25 -2.52
CA TYR A 146 -2.36 -10.41 -3.98
C TYR A 146 -2.68 -11.84 -4.43
N ILE A 147 -3.18 -11.95 -5.67
CA ILE A 147 -3.69 -13.14 -6.32
C ILE A 147 -3.10 -13.18 -7.72
N GLU A 148 -2.46 -14.28 -8.12
CA GLU A 148 -2.40 -14.65 -9.54
C GLU A 148 -3.82 -15.05 -9.99
N GLY A 149 -4.42 -14.23 -10.86
CA GLY A 149 -5.53 -14.65 -11.71
C GLY A 149 -6.99 -14.40 -11.27
N GLU A 150 -7.31 -14.10 -10.00
CA GLU A 150 -8.75 -14.12 -9.60
C GLU A 150 -9.37 -12.93 -8.84
N ARG A 151 -8.64 -11.96 -8.27
CA ARG A 151 -9.16 -10.62 -7.81
C ARG A 151 -8.20 -9.96 -6.82
N ALA A 152 -7.47 -8.93 -7.25
CA ALA A 152 -6.84 -8.03 -6.30
C ALA A 152 -7.88 -6.99 -5.82
N SER A 153 -8.09 -6.89 -4.49
CA SER A 153 -9.14 -6.04 -3.93
C SER A 153 -9.03 -4.60 -4.44
N GLY A 154 -10.11 -4.10 -5.03
CA GLY A 154 -10.19 -2.74 -5.59
C GLY A 154 -9.52 -2.55 -6.95
N TRP A 155 -8.73 -3.50 -7.48
CA TRP A 155 -8.03 -3.32 -8.77
C TRP A 155 -8.96 -3.28 -9.97
N GLY A 156 -10.02 -4.11 -10.01
CA GLY A 156 -11.01 -4.04 -11.09
C GLY A 156 -11.67 -2.66 -11.16
N GLN A 157 -12.08 -2.12 -10.00
CA GLN A 157 -12.63 -0.77 -9.91
C GLN A 157 -11.59 0.30 -10.27
N ALA A 158 -10.34 0.14 -9.82
CA ALA A 158 -9.25 1.05 -10.13
C ALA A 158 -8.94 1.09 -11.63
N ILE A 159 -8.82 -0.07 -12.28
CA ILE A 159 -8.57 -0.18 -13.71
C ILE A 159 -9.72 0.44 -14.50
N ASN A 160 -10.98 0.14 -14.15
CA ASN A 160 -12.13 0.75 -14.82
C ASN A 160 -12.10 2.28 -14.71
N GLN A 161 -11.82 2.84 -13.52
CA GLN A 161 -11.69 4.29 -13.37
C GLN A 161 -10.49 4.86 -14.15
N MET A 162 -9.38 4.14 -14.21
CA MET A 162 -8.21 4.54 -14.98
C MET A 162 -8.45 4.51 -16.49
N MET A 163 -9.20 3.54 -17.00
CA MET A 163 -9.61 3.47 -18.42
C MET A 163 -10.50 4.65 -18.79
N VAL A 164 -11.41 5.06 -17.89
CA VAL A 164 -12.28 6.23 -18.11
C VAL A 164 -11.48 7.54 -18.04
N ALA A 165 -10.57 7.67 -17.06
CA ALA A 165 -9.79 8.90 -16.88
C ALA A 165 -8.67 9.08 -17.91
N TYR A 166 -8.10 7.97 -18.40
CA TYR A 166 -6.93 7.97 -19.29
C TYR A 166 -7.11 7.00 -20.47
N PRO A 167 -8.14 7.18 -21.32
CA PRO A 167 -8.50 6.21 -22.36
C PRO A 167 -7.34 5.89 -23.31
N ALA A 168 -6.62 6.91 -23.79
CA ALA A 168 -5.48 6.76 -24.69
C ALA A 168 -4.34 5.87 -24.14
N ARG A 169 -4.24 5.70 -22.81
CA ARG A 169 -3.21 4.83 -22.20
C ARG A 169 -3.60 3.35 -22.22
N PHE A 170 -4.87 3.02 -22.44
CA PHE A 170 -5.40 1.65 -22.40
C PHE A 170 -5.85 1.11 -23.76
N GLU A 171 -5.84 1.93 -24.82
CA GLU A 171 -6.25 1.53 -26.18
C GLU A 171 -5.52 0.27 -26.69
N LYS A 172 -4.24 0.07 -26.34
CA LYS A 172 -3.47 -1.12 -26.73
C LYS A 172 -3.93 -2.43 -26.06
N TYR A 173 -4.76 -2.34 -25.02
CA TYR A 173 -5.18 -3.47 -24.18
C TYR A 173 -6.69 -3.74 -24.22
N GLN A 174 -7.42 -3.01 -25.06
CA GLN A 174 -8.83 -3.26 -25.39
C GLN A 174 -8.91 -4.28 -26.54
#